data_AF-C4FBW1-F1
#
_entry.id   AF-C4FBW1-F1
#
_cell.length_a   1.000
_cell.length_b   1.000
_cell.length_c   1.000
_cell.angle_alpha   90.00
_cell.angle_beta   90.00
_cell.angle_gamma   90.00
#
_symmetry.space_group_name_H-M   'P 1'
#
loop_
_entity.id
_entity.type
_entity.pdbx_description
1 polymer ?
#
loop_
_entity_poly.entity_id
_entity_poly.type
_entity_poly.pdbx_seq_one_letter_code
_entity_poly.pdbx_strand_id
1 'polypeptide(L)' 'MAEPQRTGEETGVSEYDDPCIRAENEDDDGYDPYSDRRPDPEPLFERDPWA' A
#
# COMPACT_ATOMS: atom_id res chain seq x y z
N MET A 1 -0.18 2.17 30.04
CA MET A 1 0.65 2.73 28.97
C MET A 1 -0.30 3.11 27.85
N ALA A 2 -0.58 4.38 27.64
CA ALA A 2 -1.39 4.85 26.52
C ALA A 2 -0.43 5.42 25.48
N GLU A 3 -0.37 4.81 24.30
CA GLU A 3 0.38 5.32 23.16
C GLU A 3 -0.38 6.52 22.59
N PRO A 4 0.27 7.66 22.31
CA PRO A 4 -0.40 8.78 21.64
C PRO A 4 -0.52 8.47 20.15
N GLN A 5 -1.73 8.15 19.70
CA GLN A 5 -2.02 8.02 18.28
C GLN A 5 -1.87 9.41 17.62
N ARG A 6 -1.03 9.46 16.56
CA ARG A 6 -0.65 10.65 15.78
C ARG A 6 -1.86 11.55 15.47
N THR A 7 -1.67 12.85 15.66
CA THR A 7 -2.59 13.90 15.19
C THR A 7 -2.45 14.04 13.67
N GLY A 8 -3.40 13.48 12.91
CA GLY A 8 -3.57 13.77 11.48
C GLY A 8 -4.17 15.17 11.32
N GLU A 9 -3.50 16.00 10.54
CA GLU A 9 -3.86 17.38 10.23
C GLU A 9 -5.21 17.45 9.50
N GLU A 10 -6.15 18.20 10.07
CA GLU A 10 -7.50 18.45 9.56
C GLU A 10 -7.44 19.36 8.33
N THR A 11 -7.32 18.78 7.13
CA THR A 11 -7.68 19.48 5.89
C THR A 11 -9.12 19.09 5.56
N GLY A 12 -10.06 20.03 5.64
CA GLY A 12 -11.51 19.84 5.55
C GLY A 12 -12.05 19.32 4.21
N VAL A 13 -11.59 18.16 3.78
CA VAL A 13 -12.30 17.28 2.85
C VAL A 13 -13.11 16.34 3.74
N SER A 14 -14.45 16.43 3.67
CA SER A 14 -15.27 15.41 4.32
C SER A 14 -14.84 14.05 3.78
N GLU A 15 -14.66 13.04 4.63
CA GLU A 15 -14.23 11.69 4.23
C GLU A 15 -15.02 11.13 3.03
N TYR A 16 -16.24 11.62 2.80
CA TYR A 16 -17.12 11.29 1.68
C TYR A 16 -16.79 11.93 0.31
N ASP A 17 -15.92 12.93 0.24
CA ASP A 17 -15.53 13.60 -1.02
C ASP A 17 -14.14 13.14 -1.51
N ASP A 18 -13.45 12.32 -0.72
CA ASP A 18 -12.14 11.79 -1.09
C ASP A 18 -12.31 10.57 -2.02
N PRO A 19 -11.73 10.60 -3.24
CA PRO A 19 -11.88 9.51 -4.22
C PRO A 19 -11.19 8.20 -3.79
N CYS A 20 -10.40 8.21 -2.72
CA CYS A 20 -9.82 7.01 -2.12
C CYS A 20 -10.74 6.41 -1.04
N ILE A 21 -11.74 7.13 -0.55
CA ILE A 21 -12.69 6.64 0.46
C ILE A 21 -13.89 6.02 -0.24
N ARG A 22 -14.03 4.69 -0.13
CA ARG A 22 -15.20 3.94 -0.61
C ARG A 22 -16.26 3.83 0.48
N ALA A 23 -17.50 3.54 0.11
CA ALA A 23 -18.58 3.33 1.07
C ALA A 23 -18.32 2.09 1.95
N GLU A 24 -18.78 2.10 3.22
CA GLU A 24 -18.56 1.01 4.19
C GLU A 24 -19.03 -0.39 3.76
N ASN A 25 -19.99 -0.46 2.84
CA ASN A 25 -20.54 -1.71 2.32
C ASN A 25 -19.87 -2.15 1.00
N GLU A 26 -19.02 -1.31 0.43
CA GLU A 26 -18.17 -1.68 -0.69
C GLU A 26 -16.87 -2.23 -0.09
N ASP A 27 -16.47 -3.41 -0.54
CA ASP A 27 -15.21 -4.02 -0.08
C ASP A 27 -14.09 -3.05 -0.45
N ASP A 28 -13.51 -2.40 0.55
CA ASP A 28 -12.15 -1.87 0.48
C ASP A 28 -11.26 -3.03 0.88
N ASP A 29 -11.14 -3.98 -0.04
CA ASP A 29 -10.38 -5.21 0.10
C ASP A 29 -8.87 -4.94 0.30
N GLY A 30 -8.46 -3.66 0.28
CA GLY A 30 -7.09 -3.22 0.53
C GLY A 30 -6.11 -3.81 -0.49
N TYR A 31 -6.64 -4.32 -1.60
CA TYR A 31 -5.87 -5.06 -2.57
C TYR A 31 -5.12 -4.08 -3.47
N ASP A 32 -3.85 -3.84 -3.14
CA ASP A 32 -2.98 -3.07 -4.02
C ASP A 32 -2.67 -3.91 -5.29
N PRO A 33 -2.88 -3.37 -6.50
CA PRO A 33 -2.63 -4.07 -7.77
C PRO A 33 -1.18 -4.54 -7.99
N TYR A 34 -0.25 -4.15 -7.13
CA TYR A 34 1.15 -4.56 -7.16
C TYR A 34 1.39 -5.77 -6.24
N SER A 35 0.43 -6.17 -5.40
CA SER A 35 0.55 -7.35 -4.52
C SER A 35 0.61 -8.69 -5.28
N ASP A 36 -0.13 -8.81 -6.39
CA ASP A 36 -0.10 -10.01 -7.25
C ASP A 36 1.12 -10.06 -8.17
N ARG A 37 1.95 -9.01 -8.17
CA ARG A 37 3.13 -9.01 -9.01
C ARG A 37 4.12 -9.98 -8.44
N ARG A 38 4.36 -11.02 -9.23
CA ARG A 38 5.48 -11.90 -8.98
C ARG A 38 6.76 -11.04 -9.00
N PRO A 39 7.65 -11.22 -8.02
CA PRO A 39 8.97 -10.61 -8.11
C PRO A 39 9.62 -11.06 -9.41
N ASP A 40 10.46 -10.19 -9.97
CA ASP A 40 11.30 -10.57 -11.10
C ASP A 40 12.05 -11.87 -10.73
N PRO A 41 12.10 -12.87 -11.63
CA PRO A 41 12.75 -14.12 -11.34
C PRO A 41 14.21 -13.86 -10.98
N GLU A 42 14.62 -14.33 -9.80
CA GLU A 42 16.01 -14.25 -9.40
C GLU A 42 16.87 -15.02 -10.42
N PRO A 43 18.01 -14.44 -10.85
CA PRO A 43 18.91 -15.14 -11.75
C PRO A 43 19.36 -16.44 -11.08
N LEU A 44 19.22 -17.56 -11.80
CA LEU A 44 19.57 -18.89 -11.28
C LEU A 44 21.04 -19.02 -10.85
N PHE A 45 21.90 -18.16 -11.40
CA PHE A 45 23.33 -18.15 -11.16
C PHE A 45 23.81 -16.71 -11.04
N GLU A 46 24.77 -16.48 -10.15
CA GLU A 46 25.51 -15.22 -10.08
C GLU A 46 26.32 -15.04 -11.37
N ARG A 47 26.43 -13.78 -11.83
CA ARG A 47 27.26 -13.47 -13.01
C ARG A 47 28.72 -13.76 -12.69
N ASP A 48 29.42 -14.38 -13.63
CA ASP A 48 30.83 -14.75 -13.44
C ASP A 48 31.67 -13.51 -13.07
N PRO A 49 32.38 -13.54 -11.93
CA PRO A 49 33.14 -12.39 -11.44
C PRO A 49 34.47 -12.16 -12.19
N TRP A 50 34.83 -13.00 -13.16
CA TRP A 50 36.11 -13.00 -13.87
C TRP A 50 35.99 -12.93 -15.41
N ALA A 51 34.81 -12.56 -15.94
CA ALA A 51 34.58 -12.40 -17.38
C ALA A 51 35.49 -11.35 -18.05
#